data_AF-A0AAW7DBJ5-F1
#
_entry.id   AF-A0AAW7DBJ5-F1
#
_cell.length_a   1.000
_cell.length_b   1.000
_cell.length_c   1.000
_cell.angle_alpha   90.00
_cell.angle_beta   90.00
_cell.angle_gamma   90.00
#
_symmetry.space_group_name_H-M   'P 1'
#
loop_
_entity.id
_entity.type
_entity.pdbx_description
1 polymer ?
#
loop_
_entity_poly.entity_id
_entity_poly.type
_entity_poly.pdbx_seq_one_letter_code
_entity_poly.pdbx_strand_id
1 'polypeptide(L)'
;MKKITLSFIAAFAATVAFGQFNQDVTVQLGISNEAHVDQVGIANSNSILQDGLMNYADVDQYGILNSNSTTSLGALNRSLVNQVGFANSNTTYQLGAGNLADVDQLGLFNVSNQAQFGILNQAYVMQIGIGNTANQLQVGVGNIAGSYQMGLGNVSNQSQFGNSNIALNSQIGAFNTSSQLQSGNSNIGVDIQNGGFNTSSQSQTGNGNLAWNDQDGYFNTSSQTQMGNGNSAVNEQEGFFNTSTQIQLGNSNMAENSQLGWANSSYQLQMGDNNSASNDQIGVLNSTSQVQWGSWNDADVVQVGALNKATQLQIGALNSASSTQWGTSNTSEQTQVGLLNTANGFQWGDDNMLIQSQLGVFNTANDIQIGTSNTAIITQTGLGHNHTGLQIGAGNMMVVNQSNL
;
A
#
# COMPACT_ATOMS: atom_id res chain seq x y z
N MET A 1 -20.58 -2.54 92.00
CA MET A 1 -21.27 -3.59 91.20
C MET A 1 -20.88 -3.42 89.74
N LYS A 2 -20.37 -4.49 89.08
CA LYS A 2 -20.49 -4.85 87.64
C LYS A 2 -19.99 -3.80 86.60
N LYS A 3 -19.15 -4.06 85.58
CA LYS A 3 -18.83 -5.23 84.74
C LYS A 3 -17.52 -4.95 83.95
N ILE A 4 -16.84 -6.02 83.53
CA ILE A 4 -15.78 -6.08 82.50
C ILE A 4 -16.41 -6.03 81.10
N THR A 5 -15.73 -5.39 80.13
CA THR A 5 -15.73 -5.65 78.65
C THR A 5 -14.58 -4.82 78.05
N LEU A 6 -13.40 -5.38 77.76
CA LEU A 6 -12.93 -6.08 76.56
C LEU A 6 -13.10 -5.34 75.21
N SER A 7 -11.95 -4.94 74.63
CA SER A 7 -11.60 -4.88 73.19
C SER A 7 -12.38 -3.96 72.25
N PHE A 8 -11.69 -3.04 71.58
CA PHE A 8 -11.43 -3.16 70.13
C PHE A 8 -10.29 -2.22 69.69
N ILE A 9 -9.24 -2.83 69.14
CA ILE A 9 -8.22 -2.18 68.32
C ILE A 9 -8.93 -1.61 67.09
N ALA A 10 -8.97 -0.29 66.93
CA ALA A 10 -9.06 0.31 65.61
C ALA A 10 -7.64 0.68 65.20
N ALA A 11 -6.96 -0.27 64.57
CA ALA A 11 -5.77 0.02 63.80
C ALA A 11 -6.17 1.11 62.80
N PHE A 12 -5.58 2.29 62.94
CA PHE A 12 -5.54 3.29 61.88
C PHE A 12 -4.69 2.70 60.77
N ALA A 13 -5.26 1.77 60.00
CA ALA A 13 -4.84 1.59 58.63
C ALA A 13 -5.17 2.91 57.96
N ALA A 14 -4.20 3.82 57.93
CA ALA A 14 -4.16 4.83 56.89
C ALA A 14 -4.15 4.04 55.58
N THR A 15 -5.35 3.74 55.06
CA THR A 15 -5.52 3.46 53.67
C THR A 15 -4.98 4.68 52.96
N VAL A 16 -3.74 4.58 52.48
CA VAL A 16 -3.22 5.46 51.44
C VAL A 16 -4.16 5.20 50.27
N ALA A 17 -5.23 5.99 50.20
CA ALA A 17 -6.04 6.07 49.00
C ALA A 17 -5.13 6.75 47.97
N PHE A 18 -4.47 5.94 47.14
CA PHE A 18 -3.89 6.43 45.90
C PHE A 18 -5.06 6.95 45.07
N GLY A 19 -5.27 8.27 45.11
CA GLY A 19 -6.26 8.94 44.27
C GLY A 19 -5.91 8.68 42.82
N GLN A 20 -6.90 8.20 42.05
CA GLN A 20 -6.84 8.13 40.61
C GLN A 20 -6.73 9.57 40.08
N PHE A 21 -5.55 10.02 39.65
CA PHE A 21 -5.32 11.38 39.13
C PHE A 21 -5.89 11.57 37.71
N ASN A 22 -7.08 11.07 37.42
CA ASN A 22 -7.67 11.23 36.08
C ASN A 22 -8.18 12.66 35.88
N GLN A 23 -7.97 13.21 34.69
CA GLN A 23 -8.40 14.55 34.28
C GLN A 23 -9.40 14.40 33.13
N ASP A 24 -10.57 15.00 33.27
CA ASP A 24 -11.58 15.12 32.22
C ASP A 24 -11.94 16.60 32.01
N VAL A 25 -11.99 17.03 30.74
CA VAL A 25 -12.47 18.35 30.33
C VAL A 25 -13.43 18.16 29.16
N THR A 26 -14.73 18.21 29.44
CA THR A 26 -15.77 18.12 28.42
C THR A 26 -16.49 19.46 28.23
N VAL A 27 -16.44 20.01 27.02
CA VAL A 27 -17.07 21.28 26.63
C VAL A 27 -18.05 21.03 25.49
N GLN A 28 -19.32 21.37 25.70
CA GLN A 28 -20.38 21.22 24.70
C GLN A 28 -21.05 22.57 24.45
N LEU A 29 -20.92 23.07 23.22
CA LEU A 29 -21.49 24.33 22.75
C LEU A 29 -22.53 24.04 21.64
N GLY A 30 -23.70 24.66 21.71
CA GLY A 30 -24.78 24.42 20.75
C GLY A 30 -25.91 23.54 21.28
N ILE A 31 -26.61 22.81 20.41
CA ILE A 31 -27.90 22.16 20.71
C ILE A 31 -27.78 20.64 20.61
N SER A 32 -28.17 19.93 21.66
CA SER A 32 -28.29 18.46 21.70
C SER A 32 -27.00 17.68 21.44
N ASN A 33 -25.82 18.25 21.75
CA ASN A 33 -24.58 17.47 21.77
C ASN A 33 -24.56 16.52 22.98
N GLU A 34 -23.95 15.35 22.81
CA GLU A 34 -23.85 14.30 23.83
C GLU A 34 -22.40 13.82 23.96
N ALA A 35 -21.91 13.71 25.19
CA ALA A 35 -20.54 13.28 25.49
C ALA A 35 -20.59 12.33 26.69
N HIS A 36 -20.04 11.12 26.52
CA HIS A 36 -19.86 10.12 27.57
C HIS A 36 -18.37 9.85 27.76
N VAL A 37 -17.93 9.76 29.02
CA VAL A 37 -16.53 9.55 29.38
C VAL A 37 -16.44 8.62 30.58
N ASP A 38 -15.87 7.43 30.38
CA ASP A 38 -15.60 6.47 31.45
C ASP A 38 -14.08 6.26 31.58
N GLN A 39 -13.49 6.79 32.66
CA GLN A 39 -12.06 6.68 32.96
C GLN A 39 -11.81 5.79 34.18
N VAL A 40 -11.09 4.68 33.98
CA VAL A 40 -10.67 3.77 35.06
C VAL A 40 -9.15 3.63 35.06
N GLY A 41 -8.52 3.93 36.20
CA GLY A 41 -7.07 3.79 36.39
C GLY A 41 -6.40 5.09 36.88
N ILE A 42 -5.13 5.34 36.53
CA ILE A 42 -4.34 6.44 37.12
C ILE A 42 -3.84 7.39 36.04
N ALA A 43 -4.10 8.69 36.21
CA ALA A 43 -3.54 9.75 35.37
C ALA A 43 -3.97 9.71 33.89
N ASN A 44 -5.14 9.16 33.60
CA ASN A 44 -5.74 9.30 32.27
C ASN A 44 -6.21 10.74 32.06
N SER A 45 -6.02 11.28 30.86
CA SER A 45 -6.42 12.63 30.45
C SER A 45 -7.43 12.52 29.31
N ASN A 46 -8.57 13.19 29.44
CA ASN A 46 -9.56 13.33 28.40
C ASN A 46 -9.92 14.81 28.19
N SER A 47 -10.03 15.21 26.93
CA SER A 47 -10.51 16.52 26.52
C SER A 47 -11.48 16.36 25.35
N ILE A 48 -12.73 16.73 25.55
CA ILE A 48 -13.76 16.73 24.51
C ILE A 48 -14.25 18.16 24.29
N LEU A 49 -14.24 18.62 23.04
CA LEU A 49 -14.88 19.86 22.60
C LEU A 49 -15.89 19.54 21.50
N GLN A 50 -17.17 19.77 21.76
CA GLN A 50 -18.24 19.67 20.76
C GLN A 50 -18.85 21.04 20.54
N ASP A 51 -18.90 21.51 19.30
CA ASP A 51 -19.59 22.77 18.94
C ASP A 51 -20.54 22.54 17.76
N GLY A 52 -21.82 22.87 17.96
CA GLY A 52 -22.87 22.77 16.94
C GLY A 52 -24.04 21.89 17.36
N LEU A 53 -24.55 21.05 16.45
CA LEU A 53 -25.86 20.39 16.60
C LEU A 53 -25.76 18.86 16.59
N MET A 54 -26.19 18.20 17.67
CA MET A 54 -26.27 16.73 17.75
C MET A 54 -24.95 15.99 17.48
N ASN A 55 -23.82 16.54 17.90
CA ASN A 55 -22.55 15.80 17.90
C ASN A 55 -22.53 14.79 19.07
N TYR A 56 -22.00 13.59 18.85
CA TYR A 56 -21.88 12.52 19.84
C TYR A 56 -20.41 12.15 20.05
N ALA A 57 -19.96 12.08 21.30
CA ALA A 57 -18.61 11.64 21.66
C ALA A 57 -18.73 10.60 22.79
N ASP A 58 -17.96 9.53 22.70
CA ASP A 58 -17.94 8.45 23.69
C ASP A 58 -16.51 7.98 23.86
N VAL A 59 -16.00 8.08 25.09
CA VAL A 59 -14.59 7.87 25.39
C VAL A 59 -14.43 6.97 26.61
N ASP A 60 -13.95 5.75 26.36
CA ASP A 60 -13.58 4.75 27.35
C ASP A 60 -12.05 4.72 27.51
N GLN A 61 -11.54 4.99 28.72
CA GLN A 61 -10.10 4.91 29.01
C GLN A 61 -9.82 4.02 30.23
N TYR A 62 -9.23 2.84 29.98
CA TYR A 62 -8.83 1.89 31.01
C TYR A 62 -7.30 1.79 31.09
N GLY A 63 -6.70 2.20 32.20
CA GLY A 63 -5.27 2.03 32.45
C GLY A 63 -4.57 3.28 32.97
N ILE A 64 -3.36 3.54 32.50
CA ILE A 64 -2.49 4.56 33.09
C ILE A 64 -1.99 5.53 32.02
N LEU A 65 -2.07 6.84 32.27
CA LEU A 65 -1.54 7.87 31.37
C LEU A 65 -2.13 7.87 29.95
N ASN A 66 -3.28 7.25 29.71
CA ASN A 66 -3.94 7.34 28.41
C ASN A 66 -4.43 8.78 28.19
N SER A 67 -4.25 9.30 26.98
CA SER A 67 -4.62 10.66 26.60
C SER A 67 -5.60 10.63 25.43
N ASN A 68 -6.71 11.34 25.57
CA ASN A 68 -7.67 11.56 24.50
C ASN A 68 -7.93 13.07 24.31
N SER A 69 -7.96 13.51 23.06
CA SER A 69 -8.39 14.85 22.66
C SER A 69 -9.33 14.76 21.47
N THR A 70 -10.63 14.91 21.71
CA THR A 70 -11.66 14.89 20.66
C THR A 70 -12.22 16.30 20.45
N THR A 71 -12.25 16.78 19.22
CA THR A 71 -12.92 18.02 18.81
C THR A 71 -13.87 17.74 17.65
N SER A 72 -15.15 18.00 17.83
CA SER A 72 -16.19 17.82 16.81
C SER A 72 -16.95 19.12 16.61
N LEU A 73 -16.77 19.75 15.45
CA LEU A 73 -17.39 21.01 15.06
C LEU A 73 -18.38 20.79 13.91
N GLY A 74 -19.60 21.29 14.05
CA GLY A 74 -20.66 21.16 13.05
C GLY A 74 -21.82 20.30 13.56
N ALA A 75 -22.33 19.39 12.72
CA ALA A 75 -23.56 18.66 13.05
C ALA A 75 -23.43 17.14 12.90
N LEU A 76 -24.06 16.37 13.78
CA LEU A 76 -24.15 14.91 13.66
C LEU A 76 -22.79 14.18 13.57
N ASN A 77 -21.68 14.81 13.98
CA ASN A 77 -20.40 14.13 14.00
C ASN A 77 -20.36 13.16 15.18
N ARG A 78 -19.81 11.96 14.96
CA ARG A 78 -19.69 10.90 15.97
C ARG A 78 -18.22 10.55 16.17
N SER A 79 -17.76 10.56 17.42
CA SER A 79 -16.44 10.08 17.83
C SER A 79 -16.57 9.00 18.90
N LEU A 80 -15.96 7.85 18.66
CA LEU A 80 -15.89 6.72 19.59
C LEU A 80 -14.42 6.42 19.83
N VAL A 81 -14.01 6.36 21.10
CA VAL A 81 -12.62 6.13 21.47
C VAL A 81 -12.56 5.16 22.64
N ASN A 82 -11.88 4.04 22.46
CA ASN A 82 -11.59 3.08 23.51
C ASN A 82 -10.09 2.87 23.62
N GLN A 83 -9.51 3.24 24.77
CA GLN A 83 -8.08 3.13 25.04
C GLN A 83 -7.84 2.24 26.26
N VAL A 84 -7.21 1.09 26.05
CA VAL A 84 -6.84 0.14 27.10
C VAL A 84 -5.33 -0.02 27.16
N GLY A 85 -4.72 0.27 28.32
CA GLY A 85 -3.30 0.05 28.58
C GLY A 85 -2.57 1.28 29.11
N PHE A 86 -1.34 1.52 28.66
CA PHE A 86 -0.46 2.56 29.20
C PHE A 86 -0.06 3.57 28.13
N ALA A 87 -0.26 4.85 28.41
CA ALA A 87 0.22 5.97 27.58
C ALA A 87 -0.23 5.90 26.11
N ASN A 88 -1.41 5.34 25.82
CA ASN A 88 -2.01 5.46 24.49
C ASN A 88 -2.51 6.90 24.29
N SER A 89 -2.33 7.44 23.09
CA SER A 89 -2.70 8.80 22.73
C SER A 89 -3.65 8.79 21.54
N ASN A 90 -4.79 9.47 21.67
CA ASN A 90 -5.73 9.69 20.60
C ASN A 90 -5.98 11.19 20.42
N THR A 91 -5.96 11.65 19.17
CA THR A 91 -6.46 12.96 18.76
C THR A 91 -7.46 12.79 17.63
N THR A 92 -8.69 13.22 17.83
CA THR A 92 -9.74 13.20 16.83
C THR A 92 -10.21 14.64 16.56
N TYR A 93 -10.20 15.07 15.31
CA TYR A 93 -10.71 16.37 14.87
C TYR A 93 -11.70 16.19 13.71
N GLN A 94 -12.95 16.57 13.93
CA GLN A 94 -14.01 16.49 12.93
C GLN A 94 -14.59 17.88 12.68
N LEU A 95 -14.60 18.32 11.43
CA LEU A 95 -15.25 19.55 11.00
C LEU A 95 -16.24 19.24 9.88
N GLY A 96 -17.51 19.57 10.09
CA GLY A 96 -18.57 19.44 9.08
C GLY A 96 -19.74 18.63 9.59
N ALA A 97 -20.30 17.74 8.76
CA ALA A 97 -21.55 17.06 9.08
C ALA A 97 -21.49 15.53 8.93
N GLY A 98 -21.94 14.79 9.94
CA GLY A 98 -22.10 13.35 9.84
C GLY A 98 -20.80 12.55 9.75
N ASN A 99 -19.65 13.14 10.11
CA ASN A 99 -18.39 12.40 10.09
C ASN A 99 -18.35 11.40 11.26
N LEU A 100 -17.75 10.23 11.03
CA LEU A 100 -17.58 9.17 12.03
C LEU A 100 -16.08 8.90 12.24
N ALA A 101 -15.65 8.93 13.48
CA ALA A 101 -14.31 8.57 13.93
C ALA A 101 -14.44 7.47 14.99
N ASP A 102 -13.78 6.34 14.78
CA ASP A 102 -13.78 5.18 15.66
C ASP A 102 -12.34 4.74 15.91
N VAL A 103 -11.95 4.61 17.18
CA VAL A 103 -10.57 4.35 17.60
C VAL A 103 -10.55 3.33 18.73
N ASP A 104 -9.94 2.18 18.46
CA ASP A 104 -9.62 1.14 19.45
C ASP A 104 -8.10 1.03 19.62
N GLN A 105 -7.56 1.37 20.79
CA GLN A 105 -6.13 1.25 21.11
C GLN A 105 -5.92 0.31 22.30
N LEU A 106 -5.31 -0.85 22.06
CA LEU A 106 -4.94 -1.82 23.09
C LEU A 106 -3.41 -1.95 23.18
N GLY A 107 -2.84 -1.60 24.32
CA GLY A 107 -1.42 -1.82 24.61
C GLY A 107 -0.69 -0.59 25.13
N LEU A 108 0.53 -0.34 24.64
CA LEU A 108 1.44 0.67 25.20
C LEU A 108 1.83 1.70 24.13
N PHE A 109 1.77 3.00 24.44
CA PHE A 109 2.29 4.06 23.58
C PHE A 109 1.73 4.09 22.15
N ASN A 110 0.54 3.54 21.90
CA ASN A 110 -0.07 3.65 20.58
C ASN A 110 -0.59 5.07 20.35
N VAL A 111 -0.45 5.59 19.12
CA VAL A 111 -0.82 6.95 18.74
C VAL A 111 -1.80 6.89 17.57
N SER A 112 -2.96 7.53 17.73
CA SER A 112 -3.98 7.70 16.71
C SER A 112 -4.24 9.18 16.50
N ASN A 113 -4.14 9.66 15.26
CA ASN A 113 -4.51 11.01 14.87
C ASN A 113 -5.48 10.94 13.70
N GLN A 114 -6.71 11.37 13.90
CA GLN A 114 -7.76 11.39 12.88
C GLN A 114 -8.24 12.83 12.66
N ALA A 115 -8.21 13.29 11.41
CA ALA A 115 -8.73 14.60 11.01
C ALA A 115 -9.69 14.44 9.83
N GLN A 116 -10.94 14.86 9.99
CA GLN A 116 -11.98 14.74 8.98
C GLN A 116 -12.61 16.11 8.71
N PHE A 117 -12.58 16.54 7.45
CA PHE A 117 -13.16 17.80 7.00
C PHE A 117 -14.19 17.52 5.91
N GLY A 118 -15.46 17.84 6.17
CA GLY A 118 -16.54 17.72 5.20
C GLY A 118 -17.70 16.88 5.70
N ILE A 119 -18.26 16.04 4.85
CA ILE A 119 -19.56 15.39 5.08
C ILE A 119 -19.44 13.88 5.00
N LEU A 120 -19.97 13.15 5.98
CA LEU A 120 -20.08 11.68 5.96
C LEU A 120 -18.75 10.92 5.79
N ASN A 121 -17.61 11.51 6.16
CA ASN A 121 -16.33 10.79 6.15
C ASN A 121 -16.27 9.80 7.31
N GLN A 122 -15.64 8.64 7.12
CA GLN A 122 -15.52 7.58 8.13
C GLN A 122 -14.06 7.21 8.36
N ALA A 123 -13.60 7.23 9.60
CA ALA A 123 -12.23 6.92 10.01
C ALA A 123 -12.28 5.83 11.07
N TYR A 124 -11.58 4.72 10.81
CA TYR A 124 -11.46 3.60 11.73
C TYR A 124 -9.98 3.35 12.01
N VAL A 125 -9.60 3.29 13.29
CA VAL A 125 -8.25 2.91 13.73
C VAL A 125 -8.38 1.81 14.77
N MET A 126 -7.66 0.71 14.54
CA MET A 126 -7.47 -0.35 15.53
C MET A 126 -5.98 -0.65 15.68
N GLN A 127 -5.46 -0.43 16.88
CA GLN A 127 -4.04 -0.64 17.20
C GLN A 127 -3.91 -1.61 18.36
N ILE A 128 -3.17 -2.71 18.14
CA ILE A 128 -2.90 -3.71 19.17
C ILE A 128 -1.39 -3.89 19.28
N GLY A 129 -0.81 -3.55 20.45
CA GLY A 129 0.60 -3.75 20.72
C GLY A 129 1.30 -2.49 21.24
N ILE A 130 2.52 -2.24 20.77
CA ILE A 130 3.41 -1.22 21.34
C ILE A 130 3.82 -0.22 20.28
N GLY A 131 3.59 1.08 20.53
CA GLY A 131 4.17 2.16 19.72
C GLY A 131 3.65 2.25 18.29
N ASN A 132 2.49 1.67 17.98
CA ASN A 132 1.91 1.80 16.65
C ASN A 132 1.37 3.23 16.45
N THR A 133 1.55 3.79 15.26
CA THR A 133 1.10 5.14 14.91
C THR A 133 0.19 5.09 13.69
N ALA A 134 -1.00 5.66 13.78
CA ALA A 134 -1.95 5.81 12.69
C ALA A 134 -2.33 7.29 12.54
N ASN A 135 -2.13 7.83 11.34
CA ASN A 135 -2.51 9.19 10.97
C ASN A 135 -3.48 9.11 9.80
N GLN A 136 -4.69 9.66 9.96
CA GLN A 136 -5.73 9.68 8.93
C GLN A 136 -6.21 11.11 8.71
N LEU A 137 -6.12 11.59 7.47
CA LEU A 137 -6.66 12.86 7.03
C LEU A 137 -7.67 12.62 5.90
N GLN A 138 -8.90 13.09 6.08
CA GLN A 138 -9.94 13.01 5.05
C GLN A 138 -10.53 14.39 4.80
N VAL A 139 -10.56 14.81 3.54
CA VAL A 139 -11.14 16.10 3.11
C VAL A 139 -12.11 15.85 1.96
N GLY A 140 -13.39 16.11 2.19
CA GLY A 140 -14.45 16.02 1.18
C GLY A 140 -15.66 15.24 1.67
N VAL A 141 -16.27 14.43 0.79
CA VAL A 141 -17.56 13.78 1.07
C VAL A 141 -17.48 12.26 0.99
N GLY A 142 -17.87 11.57 2.05
CA GLY A 142 -18.08 10.12 2.03
C GLY A 142 -16.80 9.30 1.86
N ASN A 143 -15.63 9.84 2.21
CA ASN A 143 -14.40 9.06 2.20
C ASN A 143 -14.39 8.05 3.36
N ILE A 144 -13.67 6.95 3.18
CA ILE A 144 -13.48 5.91 4.19
C ILE A 144 -11.98 5.66 4.33
N ALA A 145 -11.46 5.82 5.54
CA ALA A 145 -10.10 5.42 5.92
C ALA A 145 -10.16 4.38 7.04
N GLY A 146 -9.48 3.25 6.85
CA GLY A 146 -9.34 2.19 7.84
C GLY A 146 -7.87 1.85 8.06
N SER A 147 -7.43 1.81 9.31
CA SER A 147 -6.08 1.40 9.68
C SER A 147 -6.12 0.36 10.79
N TYR A 148 -5.57 -0.81 10.50
CA TYR A 148 -5.40 -1.91 11.44
C TYR A 148 -3.91 -2.19 11.63
N GLN A 149 -3.41 -2.10 12.86
CA GLN A 149 -2.00 -2.29 13.19
C GLN A 149 -1.86 -3.25 14.36
N MET A 150 -1.13 -4.35 14.17
CA MET A 150 -0.83 -5.33 15.22
C MET A 150 0.68 -5.52 15.35
N GLY A 151 1.22 -5.30 16.55
CA GLY A 151 2.62 -5.56 16.88
C GLY A 151 3.37 -4.33 17.36
N LEU A 152 4.60 -4.13 16.88
CA LEU A 152 5.55 -3.14 17.43
C LEU A 152 5.89 -2.06 16.40
N GLY A 153 5.58 -0.80 16.70
CA GLY A 153 6.14 0.33 15.97
C GLY A 153 5.70 0.46 14.51
N ASN A 154 4.52 -0.08 14.15
CA ASN A 154 3.99 0.08 12.79
C ASN A 154 3.49 1.51 12.59
N VAL A 155 3.66 2.06 11.39
CA VAL A 155 3.27 3.43 11.03
C VAL A 155 2.37 3.41 9.81
N SER A 156 1.19 3.99 9.93
CA SER A 156 0.18 4.11 8.88
C SER A 156 -0.18 5.56 8.67
N ASN A 157 -0.04 6.06 7.45
CA ASN A 157 -0.45 7.40 7.07
C ASN A 157 -1.43 7.31 5.90
N GLN A 158 -2.64 7.86 6.07
CA GLN A 158 -3.67 7.86 5.04
C GLN A 158 -4.17 9.29 4.84
N SER A 159 -4.18 9.76 3.60
CA SER A 159 -4.65 11.09 3.24
C SER A 159 -5.55 11.02 2.01
N GLN A 160 -6.81 11.46 2.15
CA GLN A 160 -7.82 11.37 1.10
C GLN A 160 -8.42 12.75 0.84
N PHE A 161 -8.42 13.17 -0.43
CA PHE A 161 -9.02 14.41 -0.90
C PHE A 161 -10.06 14.11 -1.99
N GLY A 162 -11.28 14.62 -1.83
CA GLY A 162 -12.36 14.44 -2.79
C GLY A 162 -13.49 13.57 -2.24
N ASN A 163 -14.14 12.77 -3.08
CA ASN A 163 -15.37 12.08 -2.70
C ASN A 163 -15.30 10.56 -2.83
N SER A 164 -15.87 9.85 -1.86
CA SER A 164 -16.05 8.40 -1.91
C SER A 164 -14.75 7.61 -2.13
N ASN A 165 -13.60 8.13 -1.71
CA ASN A 165 -12.35 7.38 -1.75
C ASN A 165 -12.30 6.38 -0.59
N ILE A 166 -11.63 5.24 -0.78
CA ILE A 166 -11.45 4.18 0.22
C ILE A 166 -9.96 3.91 0.36
N ALA A 167 -9.42 4.08 1.57
CA ALA A 167 -8.04 3.81 1.94
C ALA A 167 -8.04 2.81 3.09
N LEU A 168 -7.54 1.60 2.85
CA LEU A 168 -7.45 0.54 3.86
C LEU A 168 -5.99 0.15 4.03
N ASN A 169 -5.55 0.10 5.29
CA ASN A 169 -4.21 -0.33 5.66
C ASN A 169 -4.29 -1.41 6.75
N SER A 170 -3.54 -2.50 6.58
CA SER A 170 -3.37 -3.57 7.56
C SER A 170 -1.89 -3.90 7.73
N GLN A 171 -1.33 -3.66 8.91
CA GLN A 171 0.08 -3.93 9.22
C GLN A 171 0.18 -4.91 10.38
N ILE A 172 0.75 -6.09 10.16
CA ILE A 172 0.98 -7.11 11.18
C ILE A 172 2.47 -7.39 11.31
N GLY A 173 3.00 -7.24 12.53
CA GLY A 173 4.39 -7.47 12.86
C GLY A 173 5.08 -6.19 13.35
N ALA A 174 6.29 -5.90 12.86
CA ALA A 174 7.12 -4.86 13.48
C ALA A 174 7.72 -3.87 12.48
N PHE A 175 7.63 -2.57 12.79
CA PHE A 175 8.25 -1.48 12.03
C PHE A 175 7.82 -1.40 10.56
N ASN A 176 6.63 -1.86 10.23
CA ASN A 176 6.06 -1.68 8.89
C ASN A 176 5.61 -0.23 8.72
N THR A 177 5.84 0.35 7.55
CA THR A 177 5.46 1.73 7.20
C THR A 177 4.59 1.73 5.95
N SER A 178 3.42 2.35 6.06
CA SER A 178 2.42 2.50 4.99
C SER A 178 2.10 3.98 4.81
N SER A 179 2.02 4.40 3.56
CA SER A 179 1.55 5.73 3.17
C SER A 179 0.60 5.64 1.99
N GLN A 180 -0.65 6.08 2.17
CA GLN A 180 -1.66 6.13 1.13
C GLN A 180 -2.11 7.58 0.91
N LEU A 181 -2.00 8.07 -0.31
CA LEU A 181 -2.48 9.37 -0.75
C LEU A 181 -3.47 9.19 -1.90
N GLN A 182 -4.68 9.69 -1.74
CA GLN A 182 -5.74 9.63 -2.75
C GLN A 182 -6.31 11.02 -3.01
N SER A 183 -6.37 11.42 -4.27
CA SER A 183 -6.95 12.69 -4.69
C SER A 183 -7.90 12.48 -5.87
N GLY A 184 -9.17 12.85 -5.71
CA GLY A 184 -10.22 12.70 -6.71
C GLY A 184 -11.40 11.91 -6.18
N ASN A 185 -12.07 11.13 -7.03
CA ASN A 185 -13.30 10.44 -6.63
C ASN A 185 -13.22 8.93 -6.80
N SER A 186 -13.80 8.18 -5.86
CA SER A 186 -13.95 6.73 -5.95
C SER A 186 -12.63 5.96 -6.15
N ASN A 187 -11.50 6.49 -5.69
CA ASN A 187 -10.25 5.75 -5.68
C ASN A 187 -10.25 4.74 -4.52
N ILE A 188 -9.69 3.56 -4.77
CA ILE A 188 -9.55 2.49 -3.78
C ILE A 188 -8.07 2.16 -3.63
N GLY A 189 -7.59 2.18 -2.41
CA GLY A 189 -6.20 1.92 -2.02
C GLY A 189 -6.22 0.92 -0.88
N VAL A 190 -5.58 -0.22 -1.09
CA VAL A 190 -5.45 -1.28 -0.09
C VAL A 190 -3.97 -1.57 0.08
N ASP A 191 -3.51 -1.54 1.33
CA ASP A 191 -2.14 -1.83 1.69
C ASP A 191 -2.10 -2.85 2.83
N ILE A 192 -1.44 -3.98 2.59
CA ILE A 192 -1.30 -5.08 3.53
C ILE A 192 0.20 -5.35 3.69
N GLN A 193 0.69 -5.31 4.93
CA GLN A 193 2.09 -5.56 5.24
C GLN A 193 2.20 -6.54 6.41
N ASN A 194 2.63 -7.76 6.13
CA ASN A 194 2.89 -8.81 7.11
C ASN A 194 4.41 -8.99 7.28
N GLY A 195 4.89 -9.11 8.51
CA GLY A 195 6.30 -9.27 8.83
C GLY A 195 6.92 -7.98 9.38
N GLY A 196 8.09 -7.55 8.89
CA GLY A 196 8.73 -6.39 9.49
C GLY A 196 9.64 -5.55 8.61
N PHE A 197 9.71 -4.26 8.92
CA PHE A 197 10.45 -3.26 8.12
C PHE A 197 9.98 -3.15 6.67
N ASN A 198 8.75 -3.58 6.35
CA ASN A 198 8.19 -3.38 5.02
C ASN A 198 7.77 -1.91 4.85
N THR A 199 8.01 -1.36 3.66
CA THR A 199 7.65 0.02 3.31
C THR A 199 6.77 0.02 2.07
N SER A 200 5.62 0.67 2.16
CA SER A 200 4.64 0.78 1.07
C SER A 200 4.20 2.23 0.91
N SER A 201 4.12 2.68 -0.34
CA SER A 201 3.64 4.01 -0.71
C SER A 201 2.69 3.92 -1.90
N GLN A 202 1.44 4.33 -1.71
CA GLN A 202 0.43 4.40 -2.76
C GLN A 202 0.00 5.85 -2.97
N SER A 203 0.00 6.30 -4.22
CA SER A 203 -0.46 7.64 -4.62
C SER A 203 -1.39 7.54 -5.82
N GLN A 204 -2.64 7.94 -5.65
CA GLN A 204 -3.67 7.88 -6.69
C GLN A 204 -4.26 9.27 -6.93
N THR A 205 -4.17 9.77 -8.16
CA THR A 205 -4.78 11.04 -8.56
C THR A 205 -5.70 10.82 -9.75
N GLY A 206 -6.98 11.22 -9.61
CA GLY A 206 -8.02 11.08 -10.62
C GLY A 206 -9.21 10.28 -10.10
N ASN A 207 -9.95 9.59 -10.98
CA ASN A 207 -11.19 8.92 -10.57
C ASN A 207 -11.16 7.42 -10.80
N GLY A 208 -11.67 6.66 -9.84
CA GLY A 208 -11.89 5.21 -9.99
C GLY A 208 -10.61 4.39 -10.13
N ASN A 209 -9.48 4.88 -9.62
CA ASN A 209 -8.24 4.10 -9.63
C ASN A 209 -8.25 3.06 -8.50
N LEU A 210 -7.64 1.90 -8.74
CA LEU A 210 -7.44 0.82 -7.79
C LEU A 210 -5.95 0.57 -7.57
N ALA A 211 -5.46 0.70 -6.35
CA ALA A 211 -4.10 0.36 -5.94
C ALA A 211 -4.17 -0.70 -4.84
N TRP A 212 -3.53 -1.84 -5.08
CA TRP A 212 -3.42 -2.92 -4.12
C TRP A 212 -1.96 -3.25 -3.91
N ASN A 213 -1.52 -3.26 -2.65
CA ASN A 213 -0.19 -3.66 -2.26
C ASN A 213 -0.28 -4.72 -1.16
N ASP A 214 0.40 -5.84 -1.35
CA ASP A 214 0.58 -6.89 -0.36
C ASP A 214 2.08 -7.20 -0.22
N GLN A 215 2.61 -7.08 0.99
CA GLN A 215 4.00 -7.34 1.32
C GLN A 215 4.08 -8.33 2.48
N ASP A 216 4.50 -9.56 2.21
CA ASP A 216 4.80 -10.55 3.24
C ASP A 216 6.31 -10.76 3.37
N GLY A 217 6.84 -10.67 4.59
CA GLY A 217 8.24 -10.88 4.92
C GLY A 217 8.93 -9.63 5.45
N TYR A 218 10.19 -9.39 5.08
CA TYR A 218 10.97 -8.31 5.70
C TYR A 218 11.71 -7.41 4.70
N PHE A 219 11.75 -6.11 5.00
CA PHE A 219 12.46 -5.10 4.20
C PHE A 219 11.97 -5.00 2.75
N ASN A 220 10.74 -5.42 2.46
CA ASN A 220 10.14 -5.23 1.14
C ASN A 220 9.75 -3.76 0.96
N THR A 221 9.98 -3.22 -0.24
CA THR A 221 9.68 -1.84 -0.60
C THR A 221 8.78 -1.80 -1.84
N SER A 222 7.65 -1.12 -1.74
CA SER A 222 6.69 -0.96 -2.82
C SER A 222 6.29 0.50 -2.99
N SER A 223 6.19 0.94 -4.24
CA SER A 223 5.72 2.26 -4.62
C SER A 223 4.76 2.16 -5.81
N GLN A 224 3.52 2.58 -5.63
CA GLN A 224 2.50 2.62 -6.67
C GLN A 224 2.04 4.06 -6.89
N THR A 225 2.13 4.56 -8.12
CA THR A 225 1.64 5.88 -8.51
C THR A 225 0.71 5.77 -9.70
N GLN A 226 -0.53 6.21 -9.54
CA GLN A 226 -1.56 6.20 -10.59
C GLN A 226 -2.08 7.62 -10.82
N MET A 227 -2.00 8.10 -12.05
CA MET A 227 -2.54 9.40 -12.46
C MET A 227 -3.47 9.23 -13.66
N GLY A 228 -4.74 9.62 -13.49
CA GLY A 228 -5.79 9.52 -14.50
C GLY A 228 -6.99 8.72 -13.99
N ASN A 229 -7.77 8.11 -14.87
CA ASN A 229 -9.01 7.45 -14.46
C ASN A 229 -9.01 5.94 -14.72
N GLY A 230 -9.53 5.16 -13.77
CA GLY A 230 -9.75 3.73 -13.95
C GLY A 230 -8.47 2.88 -14.03
N ASN A 231 -7.33 3.38 -13.57
CA ASN A 231 -6.10 2.58 -13.56
C ASN A 231 -6.13 1.54 -12.44
N SER A 232 -5.51 0.38 -12.66
CA SER A 232 -5.37 -0.70 -11.67
C SER A 232 -3.90 -1.09 -11.52
N ALA A 233 -3.39 -1.03 -10.29
CA ALA A 233 -2.03 -1.39 -9.93
C ALA A 233 -2.10 -2.42 -8.80
N VAL A 234 -1.53 -3.59 -9.02
CA VAL A 234 -1.44 -4.67 -8.03
C VAL A 234 0.03 -5.02 -7.84
N ASN A 235 0.48 -5.00 -6.59
CA ASN A 235 1.83 -5.38 -6.22
C ASN A 235 1.77 -6.41 -5.09
N GLU A 236 2.42 -7.54 -5.30
CA GLU A 236 2.60 -8.61 -4.33
C GLU A 236 4.10 -8.89 -4.16
N GLN A 237 4.60 -8.84 -2.93
CA GLN A 237 5.99 -9.12 -2.61
C GLN A 237 6.08 -10.08 -1.43
N GLU A 238 6.58 -11.29 -1.68
CA GLU A 238 6.82 -12.29 -0.64
C GLU A 238 8.34 -12.52 -0.49
N GLY A 239 8.84 -12.40 0.73
CA GLY A 239 10.23 -12.67 1.06
C GLY A 239 10.98 -11.46 1.61
N PHE A 240 12.20 -11.22 1.14
CA PHE A 240 13.12 -10.27 1.77
C PHE A 240 13.72 -9.30 0.75
N PHE A 241 13.75 -8.00 1.08
CA PHE A 241 14.40 -6.95 0.28
C PHE A 241 13.84 -6.79 -1.15
N ASN A 242 12.64 -7.27 -1.45
CA ASN A 242 12.05 -7.08 -2.77
C ASN A 242 11.67 -5.61 -2.97
N THR A 243 11.93 -5.07 -4.16
CA THR A 243 11.65 -3.68 -4.52
C THR A 243 10.78 -3.63 -5.76
N SER A 244 9.66 -2.93 -5.69
CA SER A 244 8.72 -2.75 -6.79
C SER A 244 8.34 -1.29 -6.94
N THR A 245 8.27 -0.82 -8.18
CA THR A 245 7.75 0.50 -8.52
C THR A 245 6.83 0.38 -9.72
N GLN A 246 5.58 0.79 -9.56
CA GLN A 246 4.56 0.81 -10.60
C GLN A 246 4.07 2.24 -10.81
N ILE A 247 4.14 2.73 -12.04
CA ILE A 247 3.72 4.08 -12.42
C ILE A 247 2.77 3.99 -13.62
N GLN A 248 1.54 4.46 -13.46
CA GLN A 248 0.51 4.47 -14.49
C GLN A 248 0.03 5.89 -14.74
N LEU A 249 0.23 6.40 -15.95
CA LEU A 249 -0.17 7.74 -16.38
C LEU A 249 -1.15 7.64 -17.56
N GLY A 250 -2.41 8.00 -17.35
CA GLY A 250 -3.47 7.93 -18.36
C GLY A 250 -4.68 7.16 -17.84
N ASN A 251 -5.47 6.53 -18.72
CA ASN A 251 -6.72 5.89 -18.30
C ASN A 251 -6.72 4.37 -18.53
N SER A 252 -7.37 3.64 -17.63
CA SER A 252 -7.63 2.20 -17.78
C SER A 252 -6.36 1.36 -17.98
N ASN A 253 -5.21 1.81 -17.46
CA ASN A 253 -4.00 0.99 -17.48
C ASN A 253 -4.03 -0.06 -16.36
N MET A 254 -3.41 -1.22 -16.59
CA MET A 254 -3.31 -2.33 -15.65
C MET A 254 -1.84 -2.71 -15.46
N ALA A 255 -1.34 -2.68 -14.22
CA ALA A 255 0.02 -3.04 -13.86
C ALA A 255 -0.03 -4.06 -12.73
N GLU A 256 0.57 -5.22 -12.96
CA GLU A 256 0.63 -6.33 -12.01
C GLU A 256 2.09 -6.72 -11.79
N ASN A 257 2.50 -6.80 -10.53
CA ASN A 257 3.83 -7.20 -10.14
C ASN A 257 3.75 -8.23 -9.01
N SER A 258 4.37 -9.39 -9.21
CA SER A 258 4.59 -10.41 -8.19
C SER A 258 6.10 -10.69 -8.05
N GLN A 259 6.60 -10.65 -6.82
CA GLN A 259 8.01 -10.91 -6.51
C GLN A 259 8.13 -11.87 -5.32
N LEU A 260 8.57 -13.10 -5.59
CA LEU A 260 8.83 -14.12 -4.58
C LEU A 260 10.34 -14.33 -4.41
N GLY A 261 10.87 -14.13 -3.21
CA GLY A 261 12.25 -14.47 -2.86
C GLY A 261 13.08 -13.32 -2.29
N TRP A 262 14.34 -13.20 -2.70
CA TRP A 262 15.31 -12.28 -2.09
C TRP A 262 15.81 -11.23 -3.09
N ALA A 263 15.64 -9.95 -2.74
CA ALA A 263 16.20 -8.81 -3.45
C ALA A 263 15.82 -8.73 -4.94
N ASN A 264 14.60 -9.16 -5.30
CA ASN A 264 14.07 -8.95 -6.65
C ASN A 264 13.70 -7.47 -6.86
N SER A 265 13.90 -6.95 -8.06
CA SER A 265 13.64 -5.57 -8.42
C SER A 265 12.77 -5.48 -9.68
N SER A 266 11.67 -4.74 -9.60
CA SER A 266 10.73 -4.54 -10.70
C SER A 266 10.38 -3.07 -10.85
N TYR A 267 10.36 -2.62 -12.10
CA TYR A 267 9.94 -1.29 -12.50
C TYR A 267 8.96 -1.40 -13.66
N GLN A 268 7.73 -0.91 -13.46
CA GLN A 268 6.70 -0.86 -14.49
C GLN A 268 6.25 0.59 -14.70
N LEU A 269 6.35 1.08 -15.93
CA LEU A 269 5.87 2.40 -16.33
C LEU A 269 4.93 2.28 -17.52
N GLN A 270 3.69 2.75 -17.35
CA GLN A 270 2.68 2.79 -18.40
C GLN A 270 2.22 4.23 -18.63
N MET A 271 2.32 4.71 -19.87
CA MET A 271 1.87 6.04 -20.28
C MET A 271 0.88 5.92 -21.44
N GLY A 272 -0.33 6.42 -21.27
CA GLY A 272 -1.42 6.40 -22.25
C GLY A 272 -2.62 5.59 -21.77
N ASP A 273 -3.37 4.96 -22.66
CA ASP A 273 -4.67 4.36 -22.32
C ASP A 273 -4.72 2.85 -22.60
N ASN A 274 -5.30 2.07 -21.70
CA ASN A 274 -5.50 0.61 -21.85
C ASN A 274 -4.20 -0.20 -22.02
N ASN A 275 -3.09 0.23 -21.42
CA ASN A 275 -1.87 -0.59 -21.42
C ASN A 275 -1.90 -1.64 -20.28
N SER A 276 -1.32 -2.81 -20.51
CA SER A 276 -1.24 -3.95 -19.59
C SER A 276 0.22 -4.35 -19.39
N ALA A 277 0.71 -4.39 -18.15
CA ALA A 277 2.08 -4.77 -17.82
C ALA A 277 2.03 -5.76 -16.66
N SER A 278 2.60 -6.94 -16.86
CA SER A 278 2.67 -8.03 -15.90
C SER A 278 4.13 -8.42 -15.68
N ASN A 279 4.52 -8.58 -14.42
CA ASN A 279 5.83 -9.06 -14.03
C ASN A 279 5.72 -10.10 -12.92
N ASP A 280 6.29 -11.28 -13.14
CA ASP A 280 6.47 -12.33 -12.13
C ASP A 280 7.95 -12.67 -11.97
N GLN A 281 8.51 -12.45 -10.78
CA GLN A 281 9.90 -12.75 -10.43
C GLN A 281 9.99 -13.73 -9.27
N ILE A 282 10.48 -14.94 -9.54
CA ILE A 282 10.73 -15.97 -8.54
C ILE A 282 12.24 -16.22 -8.41
N GLY A 283 12.79 -15.93 -7.23
CA GLY A 283 14.16 -16.27 -6.87
C GLY A 283 14.96 -15.10 -6.30
N VAL A 284 16.19 -14.92 -6.78
CA VAL A 284 17.19 -14.08 -6.11
C VAL A 284 17.79 -13.05 -7.07
N LEU A 285 17.73 -11.76 -6.72
CA LEU A 285 18.34 -10.68 -7.49
C LEU A 285 17.87 -10.62 -8.97
N ASN A 286 16.63 -11.01 -9.25
CA ASN A 286 16.05 -10.82 -10.58
C ASN A 286 15.68 -9.34 -10.77
N SER A 287 15.83 -8.83 -12.00
CA SER A 287 15.57 -7.43 -12.35
C SER A 287 14.71 -7.31 -13.60
N THR A 288 13.61 -6.58 -13.50
CA THR A 288 12.72 -6.26 -14.62
C THR A 288 12.48 -4.77 -14.77
N SER A 289 12.36 -4.34 -16.02
CA SER A 289 11.94 -3.00 -16.39
C SER A 289 10.99 -3.09 -17.58
N GLN A 290 9.73 -2.71 -17.39
CA GLN A 290 8.71 -2.66 -18.44
C GLN A 290 8.25 -1.22 -18.63
N VAL A 291 8.35 -0.72 -19.86
CA VAL A 291 7.95 0.64 -20.23
C VAL A 291 7.03 0.59 -21.44
N GLN A 292 5.81 1.10 -21.29
CA GLN A 292 4.79 1.12 -22.34
C GLN A 292 4.29 2.54 -22.58
N TRP A 293 4.43 3.04 -23.80
CA TRP A 293 3.93 4.36 -24.23
C TRP A 293 2.91 4.19 -25.36
N GLY A 294 1.71 4.74 -25.18
CA GLY A 294 0.63 4.73 -26.17
C GLY A 294 -0.59 3.96 -25.68
N SER A 295 -1.21 3.13 -26.52
CA SER A 295 -2.49 2.51 -26.18
C SER A 295 -2.57 1.03 -26.49
N TRP A 296 -3.21 0.24 -25.62
CA TRP A 296 -3.40 -1.20 -25.85
C TRP A 296 -2.09 -2.00 -25.98
N ASN A 297 -0.99 -1.54 -25.36
CA ASN A 297 0.24 -2.33 -25.34
C ASN A 297 0.16 -3.37 -24.20
N ASP A 298 0.72 -4.56 -24.44
CA ASP A 298 0.74 -5.68 -23.50
C ASP A 298 2.18 -6.18 -23.29
N ALA A 299 2.68 -6.12 -22.07
CA ALA A 299 4.05 -6.46 -21.69
C ALA A 299 4.01 -7.49 -20.58
N ASP A 300 4.59 -8.66 -20.80
CA ASP A 300 4.64 -9.74 -19.82
C ASP A 300 6.08 -10.22 -19.62
N VAL A 301 6.53 -10.28 -18.38
CA VAL A 301 7.83 -10.86 -18.03
C VAL A 301 7.67 -11.90 -16.93
N VAL A 302 8.27 -13.07 -17.15
CA VAL A 302 8.41 -14.12 -16.14
C VAL A 302 9.90 -14.45 -15.96
N GLN A 303 10.44 -14.26 -14.76
CA GLN A 303 11.82 -14.61 -14.41
C GLN A 303 11.84 -15.63 -13.27
N VAL A 304 12.47 -16.79 -13.52
CA VAL A 304 12.67 -17.83 -12.50
C VAL A 304 14.15 -18.13 -12.37
N GLY A 305 14.70 -17.97 -11.17
CA GLY A 305 16.10 -18.25 -10.87
C GLY A 305 16.83 -17.04 -10.29
N ALA A 306 18.06 -16.79 -10.71
CA ALA A 306 18.88 -15.75 -10.09
C ALA A 306 19.55 -14.82 -11.12
N LEU A 307 19.67 -13.54 -10.79
CA LEU A 307 20.38 -12.54 -11.61
C LEU A 307 19.83 -12.39 -13.04
N ASN A 308 18.59 -12.80 -13.30
CA ASN A 308 17.99 -12.60 -14.62
C ASN A 308 17.60 -11.12 -14.80
N LYS A 309 17.83 -10.59 -16.00
CA LYS A 309 17.49 -9.23 -16.38
C LYS A 309 16.58 -9.22 -17.60
N ALA A 310 15.44 -8.55 -17.50
CA ALA A 310 14.52 -8.37 -18.60
C ALA A 310 14.14 -6.89 -18.75
N THR A 311 14.25 -6.36 -19.97
CA THR A 311 13.82 -5.01 -20.32
C THR A 311 12.83 -5.10 -21.47
N GLN A 312 11.63 -4.54 -21.29
CA GLN A 312 10.63 -4.42 -22.36
C GLN A 312 10.29 -2.94 -22.57
N LEU A 313 10.41 -2.48 -23.81
CA LEU A 313 10.02 -1.13 -24.23
C LEU A 313 9.02 -1.24 -25.38
N GLN A 314 7.81 -0.73 -25.19
CA GLN A 314 6.76 -0.70 -26.20
C GLN A 314 6.30 0.74 -26.44
N ILE A 315 6.37 1.23 -27.67
CA ILE A 315 5.94 2.56 -28.06
C ILE A 315 4.96 2.45 -29.23
N GLY A 316 3.74 2.95 -29.07
CA GLY A 316 2.70 2.94 -30.11
C GLY A 316 1.44 2.24 -29.62
N ALA A 317 0.80 1.44 -30.48
CA ALA A 317 -0.45 0.79 -30.09
C ALA A 317 -0.52 -0.69 -30.47
N LEU A 318 -1.22 -1.48 -29.65
CA LEU A 318 -1.44 -2.91 -29.86
C LEU A 318 -0.15 -3.73 -29.98
N ASN A 319 0.95 -3.29 -29.36
CA ASN A 319 2.19 -4.07 -29.33
C ASN A 319 2.13 -5.10 -28.18
N SER A 320 2.67 -6.29 -28.40
CA SER A 320 2.71 -7.38 -27.41
C SER A 320 4.14 -7.91 -27.27
N ALA A 321 4.70 -7.86 -26.05
CA ALA A 321 6.05 -8.31 -25.73
C ALA A 321 5.97 -9.29 -24.56
N SER A 322 6.51 -10.49 -24.74
CA SER A 322 6.62 -11.51 -23.71
C SER A 322 8.04 -12.00 -23.58
N SER A 323 8.57 -12.04 -22.36
CA SER A 323 9.90 -12.57 -22.05
C SER A 323 9.84 -13.55 -20.88
N THR A 324 10.21 -14.80 -21.11
CA THR A 324 10.36 -15.82 -20.06
C THR A 324 11.82 -16.23 -19.92
N GLN A 325 12.37 -16.15 -18.72
CA GLN A 325 13.77 -16.49 -18.41
C GLN A 325 13.85 -17.48 -17.25
N TRP A 326 14.38 -18.67 -17.49
CA TRP A 326 14.60 -19.71 -16.47
C TRP A 326 16.09 -20.03 -16.35
N GLY A 327 16.66 -19.85 -15.16
CA GLY A 327 18.07 -20.14 -14.87
C GLY A 327 18.81 -18.94 -14.29
N THR A 328 20.10 -18.79 -14.59
CA THR A 328 20.91 -17.72 -14.00
C THR A 328 21.50 -16.75 -15.03
N SER A 329 21.56 -15.47 -14.68
CA SER A 329 22.23 -14.43 -15.47
C SER A 329 21.72 -14.26 -16.92
N ASN A 330 20.48 -14.67 -17.22
CA ASN A 330 19.93 -14.45 -18.56
C ASN A 330 19.54 -12.98 -18.75
N THR A 331 19.78 -12.45 -19.94
CA THR A 331 19.42 -11.08 -20.35
C THR A 331 18.47 -11.12 -21.54
N SER A 332 17.32 -10.46 -21.41
CA SER A 332 16.31 -10.30 -22.45
C SER A 332 15.99 -8.82 -22.62
N GLU A 333 16.09 -8.33 -23.85
CA GLU A 333 15.74 -6.95 -24.20
C GLU A 333 14.80 -6.97 -25.41
N GLN A 334 13.59 -6.45 -25.23
CA GLN A 334 12.58 -6.40 -26.28
C GLN A 334 12.13 -4.95 -26.48
N THR A 335 12.35 -4.43 -27.68
CA THR A 335 11.91 -3.08 -28.08
C THR A 335 10.95 -3.17 -29.23
N GLN A 336 9.76 -2.60 -29.07
CA GLN A 336 8.71 -2.54 -30.09
C GLN A 336 8.29 -1.09 -30.30
N VAL A 337 8.37 -0.59 -31.53
CA VAL A 337 7.95 0.76 -31.89
C VAL A 337 7.02 0.68 -33.11
N GLY A 338 5.74 1.04 -32.92
CA GLY A 338 4.75 1.10 -33.99
C GLY A 338 3.42 0.44 -33.63
N LEU A 339 2.83 -0.29 -34.59
CA LEU A 339 1.49 -0.87 -34.45
C LEU A 339 1.53 -2.40 -34.60
N LEU A 340 0.85 -3.14 -33.72
CA LEU A 340 0.65 -4.59 -33.87
C LEU A 340 1.96 -5.41 -34.01
N ASN A 341 3.02 -5.02 -33.30
CA ASN A 341 4.24 -5.83 -33.25
C ASN A 341 4.16 -6.87 -32.12
N THR A 342 4.74 -8.06 -32.32
CA THR A 342 4.76 -9.18 -31.38
C THR A 342 6.18 -9.70 -31.17
N ALA A 343 6.72 -9.63 -29.95
CA ALA A 343 8.06 -10.08 -29.58
C ALA A 343 7.93 -11.10 -28.46
N ASN A 344 8.26 -12.36 -28.75
CA ASN A 344 8.24 -13.44 -27.77
C ASN A 344 9.66 -13.97 -27.59
N GLY A 345 10.13 -14.02 -26.36
CA GLY A 345 11.46 -14.50 -25.98
C GLY A 345 11.38 -15.56 -24.89
N PHE A 346 12.01 -16.70 -25.11
CA PHE A 346 12.15 -17.77 -24.11
C PHE A 346 13.62 -18.14 -23.95
N GLN A 347 14.16 -18.01 -22.75
CA GLN A 347 15.54 -18.37 -22.41
C GLN A 347 15.54 -19.41 -21.30
N TRP A 348 16.15 -20.58 -21.52
CA TRP A 348 16.35 -21.60 -20.50
C TRP A 348 17.82 -22.01 -20.41
N GLY A 349 18.42 -21.76 -19.24
CA GLY A 349 19.82 -22.06 -18.94
C GLY A 349 20.54 -20.83 -18.39
N ASP A 350 21.83 -20.70 -18.63
CA ASP A 350 22.66 -19.67 -18.00
C ASP A 350 23.32 -18.71 -19.01
N ASP A 351 23.47 -17.45 -18.64
CA ASP A 351 24.18 -16.42 -19.43
C ASP A 351 23.66 -16.23 -20.88
N ASN A 352 22.39 -16.54 -21.17
CA ASN A 352 21.83 -16.30 -22.50
C ASN A 352 21.47 -14.83 -22.69
N MET A 353 21.68 -14.31 -23.89
CA MET A 353 21.34 -12.94 -24.30
C MET A 353 20.39 -12.95 -25.49
N LEU A 354 19.22 -12.34 -25.32
CA LEU A 354 18.21 -12.15 -26.35
C LEU A 354 17.93 -10.65 -26.52
N ILE A 355 18.07 -10.15 -27.74
CA ILE A 355 17.72 -8.77 -28.10
C ILE A 355 16.78 -8.83 -29.30
N GLN A 356 15.55 -8.34 -29.14
CA GLN A 356 14.55 -8.23 -30.20
C GLN A 356 14.14 -6.77 -30.39
N SER A 357 14.30 -6.24 -31.60
CA SER A 357 13.93 -4.88 -31.97
C SER A 357 12.99 -4.89 -33.17
N GLN A 358 11.78 -4.36 -33.00
CA GLN A 358 10.74 -4.32 -34.02
C GLN A 358 10.29 -2.87 -34.22
N LEU A 359 10.56 -2.31 -35.40
CA LEU A 359 10.15 -0.97 -35.79
C LEU A 359 9.22 -1.05 -36.99
N GLY A 360 7.93 -0.76 -36.81
CA GLY A 360 6.97 -0.71 -37.89
C GLY A 360 5.63 -1.36 -37.54
N VAL A 361 5.06 -2.10 -38.48
CA VAL A 361 3.68 -2.60 -38.37
C VAL A 361 3.64 -4.11 -38.63
N PHE A 362 2.93 -4.88 -37.79
CA PHE A 362 2.74 -6.32 -37.96
C PHE A 362 4.04 -7.17 -37.96
N ASN A 363 5.09 -6.73 -37.26
CA ASN A 363 6.31 -7.53 -37.14
C ASN A 363 6.18 -8.56 -36.02
N THR A 364 6.56 -9.81 -36.28
CA THR A 364 6.57 -10.92 -35.31
C THR A 364 7.99 -11.49 -35.20
N ALA A 365 8.52 -11.58 -33.97
CA ALA A 365 9.75 -12.30 -33.66
C ALA A 365 9.49 -13.26 -32.49
N ASN A 366 9.74 -14.55 -32.71
CA ASN A 366 9.66 -15.58 -31.69
C ASN A 366 11.03 -16.23 -31.53
N ASP A 367 11.65 -16.12 -30.37
CA ASP A 367 13.00 -16.63 -30.15
C ASP A 367 13.08 -17.52 -28.92
N ILE A 368 13.69 -18.70 -29.11
CA ILE A 368 13.90 -19.70 -28.07
C ILE A 368 15.41 -19.98 -27.96
N GLN A 369 15.99 -19.75 -26.79
CA GLN A 369 17.37 -20.09 -26.46
C GLN A 369 17.39 -21.13 -25.34
N ILE A 370 18.04 -22.28 -25.58
CA ILE A 370 18.22 -23.34 -24.59
C ILE A 370 19.70 -23.68 -24.47
N GLY A 371 20.25 -23.58 -23.26
CA GLY A 371 21.65 -23.89 -22.95
C GLY A 371 22.39 -22.68 -22.37
N THR A 372 23.67 -22.53 -22.69
CA THR A 372 24.52 -21.54 -22.02
C THR A 372 25.16 -20.54 -22.98
N SER A 373 25.25 -19.27 -22.60
CA SER A 373 25.97 -18.24 -23.36
C SER A 373 25.49 -18.07 -24.81
N ASN A 374 24.23 -18.38 -25.11
CA ASN A 374 23.67 -18.16 -26.44
C ASN A 374 23.34 -16.68 -26.64
N THR A 375 23.55 -16.16 -27.84
CA THR A 375 23.22 -14.78 -28.23
C THR A 375 22.29 -14.78 -29.44
N ALA A 376 21.16 -14.11 -29.33
CA ALA A 376 20.21 -13.88 -30.42
C ALA A 376 19.93 -12.38 -30.52
N ILE A 377 20.16 -11.80 -31.69
CA ILE A 377 19.88 -10.39 -32.01
C ILE A 377 19.00 -10.33 -33.24
N ILE A 378 17.76 -9.88 -33.06
CA ILE A 378 16.74 -9.80 -34.12
C ILE A 378 16.35 -8.34 -34.29
N THR A 379 16.49 -7.84 -35.51
CA THR A 379 16.05 -6.49 -35.89
C THR A 379 15.10 -6.60 -37.08
N GLN A 380 13.87 -6.14 -36.92
CA GLN A 380 12.84 -6.10 -37.96
C GLN A 380 12.40 -4.64 -38.18
N THR A 381 12.45 -4.17 -39.42
CA THR A 381 12.09 -2.79 -39.80
C THR A 381 11.11 -2.78 -40.97
N GLY A 382 9.96 -2.15 -40.80
CA GLY A 382 8.93 -2.04 -41.83
C GLY A 382 7.69 -2.91 -41.54
N LEU A 383 7.12 -3.52 -42.57
CA LEU A 383 5.79 -4.14 -42.53
C LEU A 383 5.84 -5.66 -42.67
N GLY A 384 5.23 -6.38 -41.72
CA GLY A 384 4.86 -7.79 -41.87
C GLY A 384 6.00 -8.79 -41.78
N HIS A 385 7.11 -8.45 -41.12
CA HIS A 385 8.21 -9.41 -40.94
C HIS A 385 7.81 -10.51 -39.97
N ASN A 386 8.19 -11.75 -40.28
CA ASN A 386 7.99 -12.89 -39.39
C ASN A 386 9.33 -13.60 -39.21
N HIS A 387 9.76 -13.74 -37.96
CA HIS A 387 10.94 -14.47 -37.56
C HIS A 387 10.59 -15.51 -36.50
N THR A 388 11.20 -16.69 -36.62
CA THR A 388 11.22 -17.71 -35.57
C THR A 388 12.64 -18.26 -35.46
N GLY A 389 13.29 -18.04 -34.32
CA GLY A 389 14.65 -18.47 -34.01
C GLY A 389 14.67 -19.55 -32.93
N LEU A 390 15.52 -20.56 -33.11
CA LEU A 390 15.80 -21.57 -32.10
C LEU A 390 17.31 -21.77 -32.00
N GLN A 391 17.87 -21.59 -30.80
CA GLN A 391 19.25 -21.92 -30.47
C GLN A 391 19.28 -22.96 -29.36
N ILE A 392 19.99 -24.07 -29.59
CA ILE A 392 20.21 -25.13 -28.60
C ILE A 392 21.71 -25.37 -28.48
N GLY A 393 22.25 -25.34 -27.27
CA GLY A 393 23.64 -25.65 -26.98
C GLY A 393 24.38 -24.49 -26.31
N ALA A 394 25.69 -24.41 -26.52
CA ALA A 394 26.55 -23.45 -25.86
C ALA A 394 27.23 -22.49 -26.85
N GLY A 395 27.19 -21.19 -26.57
CA GLY A 395 27.92 -20.18 -27.33
C GLY A 395 27.37 -19.91 -28.74
N ASN A 396 26.12 -20.27 -29.02
CA ASN A 396 25.54 -20.02 -30.34
C ASN A 396 25.29 -18.52 -30.54
N MET A 397 25.46 -18.04 -31.77
CA MET A 397 25.13 -16.67 -32.15
C MET A 397 24.16 -16.66 -33.34
N MET A 398 23.07 -15.91 -33.22
CA MET A 398 22.07 -15.67 -34.27
C MET A 398 21.89 -14.17 -34.41
N VAL A 399 22.06 -13.67 -35.64
CA VAL A 399 21.82 -12.27 -35.98
C VAL A 399 20.89 -12.24 -37.19
N VAL A 400 19.72 -11.62 -37.02
CA VAL A 400 18.70 -11.51 -38.07
C VAL A 400 18.38 -10.05 -38.28
N ASN A 401 18.45 -9.60 -39.53
CA ASN A 401 18.04 -8.26 -39.93
C ASN A 401 17.07 -8.38 -41.11
N GLN A 402 15.82 -7.97 -40.89
CA GLN A 402 14.79 -7.93 -41.93
C GLN A 402 14.34 -6.48 -42.12
N SER A 403 14.36 -6.00 -43.36
CA SER A 403 13.93 -4.65 -43.70
C SER A 403 13.11 -4.62 -44.99
N ASN A 404 12.09 -3.79 -45.03
CA ASN A 404 11.38 -3.41 -46.27
C ASN A 404 11.00 -1.92 -46.23
N LEU A 405 10.69 -1.39 -47.43
CA LEU A 405 10.37 0.02 -47.67
C LEU A 405 8.92 0.36 -47.37
#